data_AF-A0A519L1E1-F1
#
_entry.id   AF-A0A519L1E1-F1
#
_cell.length_a   1.000
_cell.length_b   1.000
_cell.length_c   1.000
_cell.angle_alpha   90.00
_cell.angle_beta   90.00
_cell.angle_gamma   90.00
#
_symmetry.space_group_name_H-M   'P 1'
#
loop_
_entity.id
_entity.type
_entity.pdbx_description
1 polymer ?
#
loop_
_entity_poly.entity_id
_entity_poly.type
_entity_poly.pdbx_seq_one_letter_code
_entity_poly.pdbx_strand_id
1 'polypeptide(L)'
;MTQPDLDLAPIGNCSISALIDRRGRYVWACAPRVDGDPVFSALMDGNDPEHGFWDIELEGLKHISQAYIRNTPVVRTVLTAEDGASVEVIDFCPRHPKHSRTYRPLAFGRIVRPLEGSPRIKVRLRPSADWGARAAERTNGSNHIRYLCTDVVLRLTTDCPVSHILNERTFRLEKAHAFFLGPDEGYDQDVGPGVQAVLDRTVAYWQDWVRKLYLPLDYQEAVIRAAITLKLCAYEETGAIVAALTTSVPEFPESSRNWDYRYCWIRDAYYV
;
A
#
# COMPACT_ATOMS: atom_id res chain seq x y z
N MET A 1 12.30 3.17 -19.29
CA MET A 1 12.07 2.50 -17.99
C MET A 1 12.75 3.34 -16.93
N THR A 2 12.02 3.80 -15.92
CA THR A 2 12.61 4.48 -14.75
C THR A 2 13.34 3.44 -13.92
N GLN A 3 14.56 3.77 -13.50
CA GLN A 3 15.34 2.94 -12.59
C GLN A 3 14.62 2.94 -11.22
N PRO A 4 14.48 1.78 -10.55
CA PRO A 4 13.95 1.71 -9.21
C PRO A 4 14.86 2.52 -8.28
N ASP A 5 14.23 3.32 -7.44
CA ASP A 5 14.89 4.11 -6.41
C ASP A 5 14.20 3.86 -5.05
N LEU A 6 14.76 4.46 -4.01
CA LEU A 6 14.26 4.34 -2.65
C LEU A 6 13.32 5.51 -2.28
N ASP A 7 12.82 6.27 -3.25
CA ASP A 7 11.83 7.32 -3.01
C ASP A 7 10.42 6.71 -2.87
N LEU A 8 10.25 6.00 -1.75
CA LEU A 8 9.08 5.20 -1.45
C LEU A 8 8.20 5.87 -0.40
N ALA A 9 6.89 5.78 -0.58
CA ALA A 9 5.90 6.25 0.37
C ALA A 9 5.44 5.09 1.27
N PRO A 10 5.83 5.05 2.55
CA PRO A 10 5.28 4.08 3.50
C PRO A 10 3.81 4.36 3.81
N ILE A 11 3.01 3.30 3.84
CA ILE A 11 1.64 3.25 4.36
C ILE A 11 1.51 2.10 5.37
N GLY A 12 0.54 2.17 6.28
CA GLY A 12 0.33 1.10 7.25
C GLY A 12 -0.75 1.40 8.28
N ASN A 13 -1.09 0.39 9.09
CA ASN A 13 -2.06 0.50 10.18
C ASN A 13 -1.56 -0.06 11.52
N CYS A 14 -0.25 -0.26 11.66
CA CYS A 14 0.43 -0.88 12.82
C CYS A 14 0.13 -2.39 12.98
N SER A 15 -0.49 -3.03 11.99
CA SER A 15 -0.60 -4.49 11.85
C SER A 15 -0.03 -4.96 10.51
N ILE A 16 -0.22 -4.15 9.46
CA ILE A 16 0.39 -4.35 8.14
C ILE A 16 0.93 -3.02 7.62
N SER A 17 1.96 -3.10 6.77
CA SER A 17 2.64 -1.96 6.15
C SER A 17 3.04 -2.28 4.72
N ALA A 18 3.10 -1.26 3.88
CA ALA A 18 3.61 -1.38 2.52
C ALA A 18 4.43 -0.16 2.11
N LEU A 19 5.28 -0.33 1.10
CA LEU A 19 6.03 0.72 0.43
C LEU A 19 5.51 0.88 -0.99
N ILE A 20 5.21 2.13 -1.35
CA ILE A 20 4.64 2.51 -2.65
C ILE A 20 5.65 3.39 -3.39
N ASP A 21 5.98 3.04 -4.62
CA ASP A 21 6.87 3.87 -5.46
C ASP A 21 6.19 5.14 -5.96
N ARG A 22 6.95 6.03 -6.63
CA ARG A 22 6.41 7.26 -7.22
C ARG A 22 5.28 7.05 -8.22
N ARG A 23 5.20 5.89 -8.89
CA ARG A 23 4.15 5.55 -9.87
C ARG A 23 2.89 5.00 -9.20
N GLY A 24 2.87 4.85 -7.88
CA GLY A 24 1.76 4.25 -7.16
C GLY A 24 1.79 2.73 -7.22
N ARG A 25 2.94 2.09 -7.43
CA ARG A 25 3.07 0.63 -7.36
C ARG A 25 3.40 0.21 -5.93
N TYR A 26 2.67 -0.77 -5.39
CA TYR A 26 3.14 -1.51 -4.21
C TYR A 26 4.38 -2.30 -4.62
N VAL A 27 5.52 -1.99 -4.03
CA VAL A 27 6.80 -2.67 -4.32
C VAL A 27 7.27 -3.55 -3.16
N TRP A 28 6.77 -3.30 -1.96
CA TRP A 28 7.12 -4.07 -0.78
C TRP A 28 5.97 -4.13 0.21
N ALA A 29 5.64 -5.33 0.67
CA ALA A 29 4.79 -5.57 1.84
C ALA A 29 4.95 -7.02 2.29
N CYS A 30 4.95 -7.22 3.61
CA CYS A 30 5.04 -8.55 4.21
C CYS A 30 3.72 -8.90 4.88
N ALA A 31 3.33 -10.17 4.81
CA ALA A 31 2.12 -10.67 5.45
C ALA A 31 2.32 -12.13 5.90
N PRO A 32 1.66 -12.58 6.99
CA PRO A 32 0.69 -11.85 7.80
C PRO A 32 1.30 -10.83 8.76
N ARG A 33 2.62 -10.86 8.97
CA ARG A 33 3.35 -9.94 9.85
C ARG A 33 4.41 -9.17 9.08
N VAL A 34 4.90 -8.08 9.67
CA VAL A 34 5.97 -7.25 9.09
C VAL A 34 7.28 -8.03 8.88
N ASP A 35 7.53 -9.09 9.66
CA ASP A 35 8.66 -10.01 9.55
C ASP A 35 8.35 -11.28 8.73
N GLY A 36 7.14 -11.38 8.15
CA GLY A 36 6.69 -12.54 7.35
C GLY A 36 7.18 -12.54 5.90
N ASP A 37 6.64 -13.46 5.09
CA ASP A 37 6.95 -13.55 3.66
C ASP A 37 6.50 -12.28 2.90
N PRO A 38 7.32 -11.76 1.96
CA PRO A 38 6.95 -10.60 1.17
C PRO A 38 5.92 -10.97 0.09
N VAL A 39 4.65 -10.62 0.34
CA VAL A 39 3.56 -10.73 -0.65
C VAL A 39 3.71 -9.73 -1.80
N PHE A 40 4.42 -8.63 -1.55
CA PHE A 40 4.98 -7.79 -2.60
C PHE A 40 6.50 -7.76 -2.41
N SER A 41 7.25 -8.34 -3.37
CA SER A 41 8.71 -8.49 -3.36
C SER A 41 9.44 -7.61 -4.38
N ALA A 42 8.71 -6.86 -5.21
CA ALA A 42 9.26 -6.14 -6.37
C ALA A 42 10.41 -5.17 -6.04
N LEU A 43 10.52 -4.70 -4.79
CA LEU A 43 11.66 -3.90 -4.33
C LEU A 43 13.00 -4.62 -4.53
N MET A 44 13.03 -5.94 -4.40
CA MET A 44 14.25 -6.77 -4.48
C MET A 44 14.44 -7.44 -5.86
N ASP A 45 13.41 -7.39 -6.72
CA ASP A 45 13.37 -8.11 -8.00
C ASP A 45 13.77 -7.23 -9.21
N GLY A 46 14.37 -6.06 -8.97
CA GLY A 46 14.96 -5.20 -10.00
C GLY A 46 13.95 -4.33 -10.77
N ASN A 47 14.25 -4.00 -12.04
CA ASN A 47 13.54 -2.97 -12.80
C ASN A 47 12.20 -3.44 -13.40
N ASP A 48 12.09 -4.71 -13.76
CA ASP A 48 10.91 -5.29 -14.41
C ASP A 48 10.53 -6.62 -13.75
N PRO A 49 10.05 -6.55 -12.50
CA PRO A 49 9.69 -7.75 -11.76
C PRO A 49 8.48 -8.43 -12.40
N GLU A 50 8.51 -9.76 -12.55
CA GLU A 50 7.40 -10.51 -13.13
C GLU A 50 6.18 -10.57 -12.19
N HIS A 51 6.42 -10.56 -10.88
CA HIS A 51 5.44 -10.57 -9.78
C HIS A 51 5.95 -9.78 -8.57
N GLY A 52 5.27 -9.87 -7.44
CA GLY A 52 5.60 -9.14 -6.22
C GLY A 52 5.13 -7.68 -6.22
N PHE A 53 4.09 -7.32 -6.97
CA PHE A 53 3.62 -5.93 -7.03
C PHE A 53 2.10 -5.76 -7.23
N TRP A 54 1.64 -4.53 -7.00
CA TRP A 54 0.30 -4.06 -7.37
C TRP A 54 0.33 -2.64 -7.92
N ASP A 55 -0.05 -2.44 -9.18
CA ASP A 55 -0.08 -1.11 -9.81
C ASP A 55 -1.27 -0.85 -10.73
N ILE A 56 -1.37 0.42 -11.12
CA ILE A 56 -2.31 0.95 -12.10
C ILE A 56 -1.46 1.58 -13.21
N GLU A 57 -1.49 1.00 -14.41
CA GLU A 57 -0.86 1.62 -15.57
C GLU A 57 -1.88 2.54 -16.26
N LEU A 58 -1.46 3.75 -16.59
CA LEU A 58 -2.20 4.67 -17.45
C LEU A 58 -1.60 4.64 -18.86
N GLU A 59 -2.45 4.44 -19.88
CA GLU A 59 -2.04 4.52 -21.28
C GLU A 59 -1.56 5.94 -21.61
N GLY A 60 -0.39 6.05 -22.26
CA GLY A 60 0.21 7.34 -22.59
C GLY A 60 0.66 8.14 -21.37
N LEU A 61 1.03 7.49 -20.25
CA LEU A 61 1.50 8.17 -19.04
C LEU A 61 2.63 9.19 -19.35
N LYS A 62 2.41 10.46 -19.00
CA LYS A 62 3.34 11.57 -19.22
C LYS A 62 3.82 12.22 -17.92
N HIS A 63 2.92 12.42 -16.97
CA HIS A 63 3.22 13.11 -15.72
C HIS A 63 2.66 12.36 -14.52
N ILE A 64 3.38 12.46 -13.40
CA ILE A 64 3.05 11.82 -12.13
C ILE A 64 3.23 12.84 -11.03
N SER A 65 2.23 12.95 -10.15
CA SER A 65 2.36 13.67 -8.88
C SER A 65 1.90 12.77 -7.74
N GLN A 66 2.65 12.74 -6.65
CA GLN A 66 2.34 11.93 -5.47
C GLN A 66 2.44 12.79 -4.23
N ALA A 67 1.44 12.68 -3.35
CA ALA A 67 1.43 13.36 -2.07
C ALA A 67 0.65 12.56 -1.04
N TYR A 68 0.99 12.73 0.24
CA TYR A 68 0.14 12.26 1.31
C TYR A 68 -1.10 13.14 1.45
N ILE A 69 -2.25 12.54 1.77
CA ILE A 69 -3.36 13.30 2.35
C ILE A 69 -2.87 13.89 3.67
N ARG A 70 -3.07 15.20 3.86
CA ARG A 70 -2.52 15.97 4.98
C ARG A 70 -2.72 15.27 6.32
N ASN A 71 -1.62 15.14 7.07
CA ASN A 71 -1.57 14.54 8.41
C ASN A 71 -2.03 13.07 8.46
N THR A 72 -1.78 12.31 7.39
CA THR A 72 -2.08 10.87 7.32
C THR A 72 -0.97 10.08 6.62
N PRO A 73 -0.94 8.75 6.75
CA PRO A 73 -0.19 7.85 5.87
C PRO A 73 -1.06 7.34 4.71
N VAL A 74 -2.00 8.14 4.21
CA VAL A 74 -2.77 7.83 3.00
C VAL A 74 -2.09 8.51 1.82
N VAL A 75 -1.74 7.74 0.80
CA VAL A 75 -1.03 8.25 -0.38
C VAL A 75 -2.03 8.51 -1.49
N ARG A 76 -1.91 9.67 -2.13
CA ARG A 76 -2.63 10.06 -3.33
C ARG A 76 -1.62 10.20 -4.47
N THR A 77 -1.77 9.37 -5.49
CA THR A 77 -0.98 9.43 -6.72
C THR A 77 -1.88 9.86 -7.88
N VAL A 78 -1.51 10.90 -8.60
CA VAL A 78 -2.19 11.32 -9.84
C VAL A 78 -1.29 10.99 -11.02
N LEU A 79 -1.87 10.26 -11.96
CA LEU A 79 -1.25 9.91 -13.23
C LEU A 79 -1.96 10.72 -14.32
N THR A 80 -1.17 11.40 -15.17
CA THR A 80 -1.69 12.21 -16.29
C THR A 80 -1.07 11.73 -17.59
N ALA A 81 -1.92 11.47 -18.58
CA ALA A 81 -1.54 11.01 -19.90
C ALA A 81 -1.12 12.17 -20.82
N GLU A 82 -0.53 11.84 -21.97
CA GLU A 82 -0.10 12.81 -22.98
C GLU A 82 -1.23 13.67 -23.53
N ASP A 83 -2.44 13.12 -23.61
CA ASP A 83 -3.66 13.78 -24.07
C ASP A 83 -4.37 14.60 -22.96
N GLY A 84 -3.81 14.63 -21.75
CA GLY A 84 -4.37 15.31 -20.59
C GLY A 84 -5.35 14.48 -19.77
N ALA A 85 -5.74 13.28 -20.21
CA ALA A 85 -6.58 12.40 -19.39
C ALA A 85 -5.84 12.04 -18.09
N SER A 86 -6.53 12.07 -16.96
CA SER A 86 -5.90 11.83 -15.66
C SER A 86 -6.72 10.97 -14.73
N VAL A 87 -6.01 10.20 -13.91
CA VAL A 87 -6.57 9.28 -12.93
C VAL A 87 -5.91 9.51 -11.57
N GLU A 88 -6.71 9.40 -10.52
CA GLU A 88 -6.23 9.41 -9.15
C GLU A 88 -6.27 7.99 -8.56
N VAL A 89 -5.20 7.63 -7.87
CA VAL A 89 -5.05 6.41 -7.09
C VAL A 89 -4.84 6.80 -5.63
N ILE A 90 -5.74 6.38 -4.75
CA ILE A 90 -5.63 6.56 -3.29
C ILE A 90 -5.30 5.21 -2.66
N ASP A 91 -4.22 5.15 -1.90
CA ASP A 91 -3.72 3.96 -1.21
C ASP A 91 -3.64 4.16 0.30
N PHE A 92 -4.16 3.19 1.07
CA PHE A 92 -4.20 3.25 2.52
C PHE A 92 -4.33 1.88 3.18
N CYS A 93 -3.97 1.78 4.46
CA CYS A 93 -4.30 0.62 5.29
C CYS A 93 -5.42 1.02 6.27
N PRO A 94 -6.55 0.27 6.34
CA PRO A 94 -7.66 0.61 7.21
C PRO A 94 -7.24 0.73 8.68
N ARG A 95 -7.56 1.87 9.31
CA ARG A 95 -7.35 2.07 10.75
C ARG A 95 -8.39 3.02 11.34
N HIS A 96 -9.31 2.53 12.15
CA HIS A 96 -10.31 3.38 12.81
C HIS A 96 -10.99 2.67 13.99
N PRO A 97 -11.66 3.40 14.90
CA PRO A 97 -12.49 2.79 15.92
C PRO A 97 -13.70 2.05 15.32
N LYS A 98 -13.95 0.81 15.76
CA LYS A 98 -15.13 0.00 15.39
C LYS A 98 -15.53 -0.85 16.60
N HIS A 99 -16.78 -0.72 17.06
CA HIS A 99 -17.33 -1.47 18.20
C HIS A 99 -16.40 -1.47 19.45
N SER A 100 -15.95 -0.29 19.87
CA SER A 100 -15.04 -0.09 21.01
C SER A 100 -13.65 -0.72 20.88
N ARG A 101 -13.26 -1.18 19.69
CA ARG A 101 -11.92 -1.69 19.38
C ARG A 101 -11.31 -0.89 18.23
N THR A 102 -9.99 -0.92 18.13
CA THR A 102 -9.31 -0.41 16.93
C THR A 102 -9.43 -1.45 15.83
N TYR A 103 -10.14 -1.11 14.75
CA TYR A 103 -10.15 -1.90 13.52
C TYR A 103 -8.89 -1.60 12.72
N ARG A 104 -8.04 -2.61 12.58
CA ARG A 104 -6.76 -2.58 11.84
C ARG A 104 -6.47 -3.96 11.19
N PRO A 105 -7.29 -4.38 10.23
CA PRO A 105 -7.13 -5.69 9.58
C PRO A 105 -5.80 -5.81 8.84
N LEU A 106 -5.41 -7.04 8.50
CA LEU A 106 -4.32 -7.32 7.54
C LEU A 106 -4.80 -7.00 6.11
N ALA A 107 -5.03 -5.72 5.82
CA ALA A 107 -5.63 -5.31 4.55
C ALA A 107 -5.07 -3.99 4.01
N PHE A 108 -5.16 -3.87 2.68
CA PHE A 108 -4.86 -2.68 1.89
C PHE A 108 -6.14 -2.23 1.17
N GLY A 109 -6.41 -0.94 1.23
CA GLY A 109 -7.46 -0.28 0.47
C GLY A 109 -6.84 0.53 -0.66
N ARG A 110 -7.40 0.37 -1.87
CA ARG A 110 -7.08 1.21 -3.04
C ARG A 110 -8.37 1.71 -3.67
N ILE A 111 -8.41 3.00 -4.02
CA ILE A 111 -9.48 3.59 -4.81
C ILE A 111 -8.87 4.22 -6.06
N VAL A 112 -9.41 3.90 -7.23
CA VAL A 112 -8.95 4.41 -8.53
C VAL A 112 -10.11 5.15 -9.18
N ARG A 113 -9.97 6.45 -9.45
CA ARG A 113 -11.05 7.26 -10.03
C ARG A 113 -10.57 8.20 -11.13
N PRO A 114 -11.38 8.40 -12.19
CA PRO A 114 -11.03 9.36 -13.24
C PRO A 114 -11.11 10.78 -12.67
N LEU A 115 -10.19 11.65 -13.08
CA LEU A 115 -10.21 13.07 -12.75
C LEU A 115 -10.62 13.90 -13.96
N GLU A 116 -9.92 13.74 -15.08
CA GLU A 116 -10.18 14.47 -16.32
C GLU A 116 -10.06 13.54 -17.54
N GLY A 117 -10.80 13.87 -18.60
CA GLY A 117 -10.75 13.14 -19.87
C GLY A 117 -11.35 11.72 -19.81
N SER A 118 -10.82 10.82 -20.63
CA SER A 118 -11.25 9.42 -20.74
C SER A 118 -10.07 8.46 -20.52
N PRO A 119 -9.50 8.41 -19.30
CA PRO A 119 -8.29 7.65 -19.03
C PRO A 119 -8.50 6.16 -19.29
N ARG A 120 -7.55 5.53 -19.99
CA ARG A 120 -7.50 4.08 -20.19
C ARG A 120 -6.46 3.49 -19.26
N ILE A 121 -6.90 2.59 -18.39
CA ILE A 121 -6.05 2.01 -17.35
C ILE A 121 -5.94 0.49 -17.50
N LYS A 122 -4.86 -0.04 -16.93
CA LYS A 122 -4.67 -1.47 -16.69
C LYS A 122 -4.38 -1.69 -15.22
N VAL A 123 -5.08 -2.63 -14.59
CA VAL A 123 -4.85 -3.02 -13.19
C VAL A 123 -4.03 -4.30 -13.19
N ARG A 124 -2.87 -4.29 -12.53
CA ARG A 124 -2.05 -5.49 -12.36
C ARG A 124 -1.84 -5.75 -10.88
N LEU A 125 -2.28 -6.91 -10.41
CA LEU A 125 -2.08 -7.37 -9.05
C LEU A 125 -1.46 -8.77 -9.12
N ARG A 126 -0.17 -8.83 -8.84
CA ARG A 126 0.65 -10.04 -8.92
C ARG A 126 1.42 -10.24 -7.61
N PRO A 127 0.76 -10.68 -6.52
CA PRO A 127 1.48 -11.00 -5.30
C PRO A 127 2.48 -12.15 -5.52
N SER A 128 3.53 -12.18 -4.71
CA SER A 128 4.56 -13.21 -4.66
C SER A 128 4.28 -14.22 -3.54
N ALA A 129 4.97 -15.35 -3.62
CA ALA A 129 5.12 -16.32 -2.55
C ALA A 129 6.56 -16.85 -2.53
N ASP A 130 6.95 -17.40 -1.39
CA ASP A 130 8.22 -18.07 -1.11
C ASP A 130 9.39 -17.12 -1.39
N TRP A 131 9.35 -15.95 -0.73
CA TRP A 131 10.36 -14.90 -0.86
C TRP A 131 10.56 -14.39 -2.28
N GLY A 132 9.49 -14.30 -3.06
CA GLY A 132 9.56 -13.87 -4.45
C GLY A 132 10.01 -14.96 -5.42
N ALA A 133 10.23 -16.20 -4.98
CA ALA A 133 10.62 -17.30 -5.86
C ALA A 133 9.55 -17.66 -6.89
N ARG A 134 8.27 -17.39 -6.59
CA ARG A 134 7.16 -17.60 -7.52
C ARG A 134 6.03 -16.59 -7.34
N ALA A 135 5.19 -16.47 -8.37
CA ALA A 135 3.91 -15.79 -8.25
C ALA A 135 2.98 -16.59 -7.31
N ALA A 136 2.16 -15.86 -6.54
CA ALA A 136 1.08 -16.45 -5.76
C ALA A 136 0.07 -17.13 -6.71
N GLU A 137 -0.26 -18.38 -6.42
CA GLU A 137 -1.36 -19.06 -7.11
C GLU A 137 -2.68 -18.31 -6.83
N ARG A 138 -3.61 -18.38 -7.77
CA ARG A 138 -4.87 -17.65 -7.63
C ARG A 138 -6.09 -18.49 -7.94
N THR A 139 -7.16 -18.25 -7.20
CA THR A 139 -8.51 -18.71 -7.51
C THR A 139 -9.43 -17.49 -7.56
N ASN A 140 -10.61 -17.60 -8.17
CA ASN A 140 -11.54 -16.47 -8.23
C ASN A 140 -12.99 -16.93 -8.11
N GLY A 141 -13.82 -16.05 -7.56
CA GLY A 141 -15.27 -16.12 -7.68
C GLY A 141 -15.78 -15.10 -8.69
N SER A 142 -17.08 -14.80 -8.61
CA SER A 142 -17.73 -13.82 -9.50
C SER A 142 -17.29 -12.38 -9.25
N ASN A 143 -16.88 -12.05 -8.03
CA ASN A 143 -16.62 -10.68 -7.56
C ASN A 143 -15.35 -10.56 -6.69
N HIS A 144 -14.53 -11.60 -6.64
CA HIS A 144 -13.30 -11.61 -5.85
C HIS A 144 -12.23 -12.51 -6.46
N ILE A 145 -10.97 -12.23 -6.12
CA ILE A 145 -9.80 -13.05 -6.45
C ILE A 145 -9.10 -13.39 -5.14
N ARG A 146 -8.73 -14.66 -4.96
CA ARG A 146 -7.92 -15.13 -3.82
C ARG A 146 -6.51 -15.39 -4.34
N TYR A 147 -5.52 -14.91 -3.61
CA TYR A 147 -4.10 -15.11 -3.86
C TYR A 147 -3.53 -15.95 -2.72
N LEU A 148 -3.07 -17.15 -3.06
CA LEU A 148 -2.48 -18.12 -2.15
C LEU A 148 -0.99 -17.77 -2.01
N CYS A 149 -0.69 -16.90 -1.05
CA CYS A 149 0.68 -16.56 -0.67
C CYS A 149 1.23 -17.67 0.28
N THR A 150 2.48 -17.56 0.73
CA THR A 150 3.12 -18.60 1.56
C THR A 150 2.40 -18.85 2.88
N ASP A 151 2.24 -17.80 3.69
CA ASP A 151 1.70 -17.92 5.05
C ASP A 151 0.26 -17.41 5.19
N VAL A 152 -0.30 -16.85 4.11
CA VAL A 152 -1.61 -16.19 4.14
C VAL A 152 -2.33 -16.29 2.79
N VAL A 153 -3.65 -16.38 2.84
CA VAL A 153 -4.50 -16.17 1.65
C VAL A 153 -5.03 -14.74 1.68
N LEU A 154 -4.70 -13.96 0.65
CA LEU A 154 -5.23 -12.61 0.49
C LEU A 154 -6.39 -12.63 -0.50
N ARG A 155 -7.51 -12.03 -0.12
CA ARG A 155 -8.68 -11.86 -0.97
C ARG A 155 -8.78 -10.42 -1.44
N LEU A 156 -8.78 -10.24 -2.75
CA LEU A 156 -9.21 -9.02 -3.41
C LEU A 156 -10.72 -9.05 -3.58
N THR A 157 -11.42 -8.12 -2.92
CA THR A 157 -12.83 -7.81 -3.18
C THR A 157 -12.92 -6.45 -3.87
N THR A 158 -13.64 -6.36 -4.98
CA THR A 158 -13.67 -5.16 -5.82
C THR A 158 -14.99 -5.02 -6.58
N ASP A 159 -15.35 -3.79 -6.94
CA ASP A 159 -16.43 -3.49 -7.90
C ASP A 159 -15.91 -3.33 -9.35
N CYS A 160 -14.60 -3.51 -9.56
CA CYS A 160 -14.00 -3.64 -10.88
C CYS A 160 -14.27 -5.05 -11.43
N PRO A 161 -14.61 -5.19 -12.74
CA PRO A 161 -14.75 -6.52 -13.33
C PRO A 161 -13.51 -7.39 -13.10
N VAL A 162 -13.69 -8.52 -12.40
CA VAL A 162 -12.61 -9.45 -12.06
C VAL A 162 -11.81 -9.90 -13.29
N SER A 163 -12.48 -10.04 -14.43
CA SER A 163 -11.85 -10.41 -15.71
C SER A 163 -10.89 -9.34 -16.24
N HIS A 164 -11.06 -8.06 -15.89
CA HIS A 164 -10.10 -7.00 -16.25
C HIS A 164 -8.79 -7.18 -15.50
N ILE A 165 -8.86 -7.62 -14.24
CA ILE A 165 -7.69 -7.80 -13.37
C ILE A 165 -6.99 -9.11 -13.69
N LEU A 166 -7.73 -10.21 -13.82
CA LEU A 166 -7.15 -11.54 -14.11
C LEU A 166 -6.42 -11.59 -15.44
N ASN A 167 -6.96 -10.91 -16.45
CA ASN A 167 -6.40 -10.88 -17.81
C ASN A 167 -5.61 -9.59 -18.08
N GLU A 168 -5.43 -8.73 -17.08
CA GLU A 168 -4.73 -7.45 -17.19
C GLU A 168 -5.14 -6.64 -18.43
N ARG A 169 -6.45 -6.55 -18.65
CA ARG A 169 -7.01 -5.84 -19.81
C ARG A 169 -6.93 -4.35 -19.58
N THR A 170 -6.53 -3.62 -20.62
CA THR A 170 -6.69 -2.16 -20.65
C THR A 170 -8.14 -1.82 -20.93
N PHE A 171 -8.74 -0.95 -20.12
CA PHE A 171 -10.12 -0.49 -20.27
C PHE A 171 -10.27 1.00 -19.94
N ARG A 172 -11.34 1.62 -20.44
CA ARG A 172 -11.68 3.01 -20.10
C ARG A 172 -12.22 3.07 -18.67
N LEU A 173 -11.64 3.93 -17.84
CA LEU A 173 -12.10 4.17 -16.48
C LEU A 173 -13.25 5.18 -16.47
N GLU A 174 -14.49 4.69 -16.44
CA GLU A 174 -15.69 5.53 -16.51
C GLU A 174 -16.17 6.03 -15.15
N LYS A 175 -15.85 5.29 -14.08
CA LYS A 175 -16.25 5.60 -12.71
C LYS A 175 -15.15 5.18 -11.74
N ALA A 176 -15.28 5.58 -10.48
CA ALA A 176 -14.41 5.09 -9.43
C ALA A 176 -14.56 3.57 -9.26
N HIS A 177 -13.42 2.90 -9.05
CA HIS A 177 -13.35 1.52 -8.64
C HIS A 177 -12.62 1.38 -7.30
N ALA A 178 -13.17 0.56 -6.44
CA ALA A 178 -12.61 0.28 -5.13
C ALA A 178 -12.04 -1.15 -5.06
N PHE A 179 -10.94 -1.29 -4.35
CA PHE A 179 -10.22 -2.53 -4.17
C PHE A 179 -9.88 -2.70 -2.69
N PHE A 180 -10.34 -3.80 -2.12
CA PHE A 180 -10.01 -4.20 -0.76
C PHE A 180 -9.25 -5.52 -0.83
N LEU A 181 -7.94 -5.48 -0.60
CA LEU A 181 -7.08 -6.66 -0.56
C LEU A 181 -6.79 -6.98 0.91
N GLY A 182 -7.41 -8.02 1.45
CA GLY A 182 -7.32 -8.33 2.88
C GLY A 182 -7.45 -9.81 3.20
N PRO A 183 -7.82 -10.17 4.45
CA PRO A 183 -8.06 -11.55 4.84
C PRO A 183 -9.11 -12.22 3.94
N ASP A 184 -9.07 -13.54 3.84
CA ASP A 184 -9.99 -14.34 3.03
C ASP A 184 -11.39 -14.46 3.66
N GLU A 185 -12.02 -13.31 3.86
CA GLU A 185 -13.33 -13.14 4.49
C GLU A 185 -14.33 -12.57 3.48
N GLY A 186 -15.62 -12.82 3.71
CA GLY A 186 -16.69 -12.17 2.95
C GLY A 186 -16.64 -10.65 3.09
N TYR A 187 -17.15 -9.94 2.09
CA TYR A 187 -17.34 -8.50 2.15
C TYR A 187 -18.84 -8.21 2.05
N ASP A 188 -19.48 -7.99 3.20
CA ASP A 188 -20.95 -7.97 3.33
C ASP A 188 -21.57 -6.60 2.99
N GLN A 189 -20.85 -5.74 2.28
CA GLN A 189 -21.25 -4.38 1.93
C GLN A 189 -20.97 -4.11 0.45
N ASP A 190 -21.60 -3.07 -0.10
CA ASP A 190 -21.22 -2.57 -1.42
C ASP A 190 -19.76 -2.08 -1.40
N VAL A 191 -18.92 -2.64 -2.25
CA VAL A 191 -17.46 -2.46 -2.17
C VAL A 191 -17.05 -1.00 -2.36
N GLY A 192 -17.59 -0.31 -3.37
CA GLY A 192 -17.30 1.10 -3.65
C GLY A 192 -17.57 2.01 -2.43
N PRO A 193 -18.83 2.15 -1.99
CA PRO A 193 -19.19 2.95 -0.81
C PRO A 193 -18.52 2.44 0.48
N GLY A 194 -18.41 1.12 0.66
CA GLY A 194 -17.80 0.51 1.85
C GLY A 194 -16.32 0.90 2.01
N VAL A 195 -15.52 0.73 0.96
CA VAL A 195 -14.09 1.10 0.97
C VAL A 195 -13.91 2.60 1.10
N GLN A 196 -14.74 3.42 0.44
CA GLN A 196 -14.72 4.88 0.62
C GLN A 196 -15.00 5.27 2.07
N ALA A 197 -16.01 4.67 2.71
CA ALA A 197 -16.31 4.95 4.12
C ALA A 197 -15.18 4.50 5.07
N VAL A 198 -14.46 3.42 4.73
CA VAL A 198 -13.27 3.00 5.48
C VAL A 198 -12.12 3.99 5.30
N LEU A 199 -11.91 4.52 4.08
CA LEU A 199 -10.94 5.58 3.82
C LEU A 199 -11.25 6.82 4.66
N ASP A 200 -12.49 7.30 4.64
CA ASP A 200 -12.91 8.51 5.36
C ASP A 200 -12.67 8.37 6.87
N ARG A 201 -13.04 7.21 7.45
CA ARG A 201 -12.77 6.92 8.87
C ARG A 201 -11.27 6.81 9.17
N THR A 202 -10.49 6.28 8.25
CA THR A 202 -9.02 6.16 8.39
C THR A 202 -8.35 7.53 8.37
N VAL A 203 -8.75 8.41 7.45
CA VAL A 203 -8.29 9.81 7.40
C VAL A 203 -8.64 10.53 8.70
N ALA A 204 -9.90 10.42 9.15
CA ALA A 204 -10.34 11.04 10.40
C ALA A 204 -9.55 10.53 11.62
N TYR A 205 -9.28 9.23 11.69
CA TYR A 205 -8.47 8.64 12.76
C TYR A 205 -7.06 9.24 12.81
N TRP A 206 -6.37 9.32 11.67
CA TRP A 206 -4.99 9.82 11.63
C TRP A 206 -4.91 11.32 11.94
N GLN A 207 -5.85 12.11 11.42
CA GLN A 207 -5.92 13.54 11.72
C GLN A 207 -6.23 13.80 13.20
N ASP A 208 -7.11 13.00 13.81
CA ASP A 208 -7.38 13.07 15.26
C ASP A 208 -6.18 12.62 16.09
N TRP A 209 -5.47 11.57 15.67
CA TRP A 209 -4.24 11.13 16.33
C TRP A 209 -3.17 12.22 16.32
N VAL A 210 -2.93 12.86 15.16
CA VAL A 210 -1.97 13.97 15.06
C VAL A 210 -2.37 15.15 15.94
N ARG A 211 -3.67 15.48 16.02
CA ARG A 211 -4.18 16.57 16.87
C ARG A 211 -3.87 16.36 18.36
N LYS A 212 -3.72 15.11 18.79
CA LYS A 212 -3.42 14.73 20.18
C LYS A 212 -1.93 14.76 20.52
N LEU A 213 -1.06 14.98 19.54
CA LEU A 213 0.38 15.05 19.77
C LEU A 213 0.78 16.43 20.31
N TYR A 214 1.65 16.44 21.31
CA TYR A 214 2.32 17.65 21.78
C TYR A 214 3.53 17.90 20.89
N LEU A 215 3.35 18.75 19.87
CA LEU A 215 4.38 19.04 18.87
C LEU A 215 4.92 20.46 19.02
N PRO A 216 6.21 20.69 18.71
CA PRO A 216 6.74 22.04 18.58
C PRO A 216 6.02 22.80 17.46
N LEU A 217 6.00 24.14 17.56
CA LEU A 217 5.45 25.00 16.52
C LEU A 217 6.37 25.06 15.28
N ASP A 218 7.69 24.97 15.51
CA ASP A 218 8.68 24.96 14.45
C ASP A 218 8.71 23.61 13.73
N TYR A 219 8.84 23.66 12.40
CA TYR A 219 8.95 22.48 11.53
C TYR A 219 7.82 21.45 11.68
N GLN A 220 6.62 21.91 12.06
CA GLN A 220 5.51 21.04 12.45
C GLN A 220 5.16 19.99 11.37
N GLU A 221 5.21 20.36 10.09
CA GLU A 221 4.93 19.43 8.99
C GLU A 221 5.93 18.26 8.94
N ALA A 222 7.23 18.54 9.12
CA ALA A 222 8.27 17.53 9.16
C ALA A 222 8.13 16.64 10.40
N VAL A 223 7.86 17.22 11.56
CA VAL A 223 7.67 16.48 12.82
C VAL A 223 6.45 15.57 12.75
N ILE A 224 5.31 16.04 12.24
CA ILE A 224 4.12 15.21 12.02
C ILE A 224 4.43 14.06 11.08
N ARG A 225 5.14 14.33 9.98
CA ARG A 225 5.48 13.30 8.99
C ARG A 225 6.34 12.22 9.63
N ALA A 226 7.37 12.60 10.37
CA ALA A 226 8.25 11.69 11.11
C ALA A 226 7.48 10.87 12.16
N ALA A 227 6.64 11.52 12.97
CA ALA A 227 5.86 10.84 14.02
C ALA A 227 4.92 9.77 13.45
N ILE A 228 4.25 10.05 12.32
CA ILE A 228 3.44 9.03 11.66
C ILE A 228 4.32 7.89 11.14
N THR A 229 5.45 8.18 10.50
CA THR A 229 6.36 7.15 9.97
C THR A 229 6.88 6.24 11.09
N LEU A 230 7.29 6.79 12.23
CA LEU A 230 7.69 6.00 13.41
C LEU A 230 6.54 5.12 13.91
N LYS A 231 5.30 5.64 13.94
CA LYS A 231 4.13 4.85 14.31
C LYS A 231 3.84 3.72 13.31
N LEU A 232 4.17 3.87 12.02
CA LEU A 232 4.05 2.79 11.05
C LEU A 232 5.05 1.65 11.29
N CYS A 233 6.21 1.94 11.90
CA CYS A 233 7.19 0.94 12.31
C CYS A 233 6.80 0.18 13.59
N ALA A 234 5.78 0.64 14.32
CA ALA A 234 5.28 -0.04 15.50
C ALA A 234 4.31 -1.17 15.11
N TYR A 235 4.65 -2.40 15.49
CA TYR A 235 3.76 -3.56 15.42
C TYR A 235 2.92 -3.63 16.70
N GLU A 236 1.68 -3.15 16.63
CA GLU A 236 0.89 -2.83 17.82
C GLU A 236 0.44 -4.06 18.63
N GLU A 237 0.40 -5.25 18.02
CA GLU A 237 0.03 -6.48 18.74
C GLU A 237 1.05 -6.84 19.82
N THR A 238 2.35 -6.67 19.57
CA THR A 238 3.42 -7.00 20.52
C THR A 238 4.11 -5.78 21.12
N GLY A 239 3.92 -4.60 20.52
CA GLY A 239 4.67 -3.39 20.85
C GLY A 239 6.08 -3.35 20.27
N ALA A 240 6.46 -4.32 19.42
CA ALA A 240 7.76 -4.31 18.75
C ALA A 240 7.86 -3.12 17.78
N ILE A 241 9.05 -2.55 17.67
CA ILE A 241 9.35 -1.45 16.76
C ILE A 241 10.41 -1.95 15.79
N VAL A 242 10.08 -1.98 14.50
CA VAL A 242 11.04 -2.40 13.47
C VAL A 242 11.98 -1.25 13.13
N ALA A 243 13.22 -1.56 12.78
CA ALA A 243 14.20 -0.53 12.44
C ALA A 243 13.83 0.19 11.13
N ALA A 244 13.31 -0.54 10.15
CA ALA A 244 12.72 0.00 8.93
C ALA A 244 11.72 -0.99 8.32
N LEU A 245 10.93 -0.50 7.35
CA LEU A 245 9.96 -1.32 6.61
C LEU A 245 10.60 -2.04 5.40
N THR A 246 11.91 -2.16 5.36
CA THR A 246 12.69 -2.75 4.25
C THR A 246 13.57 -3.88 4.76
N THR A 247 13.97 -4.77 3.85
CA THR A 247 15.04 -5.75 4.08
C THR A 247 16.15 -5.53 3.08
N SER A 248 17.39 -5.83 3.44
CA SER A 248 18.52 -5.99 2.52
C SER A 248 18.89 -4.76 1.68
N VAL A 249 18.32 -3.59 1.98
CA VAL A 249 18.68 -2.31 1.40
C VAL A 249 19.94 -1.78 2.10
N PRO A 250 21.02 -1.47 1.38
CA PRO A 250 22.24 -0.90 1.97
C PRO A 250 21.99 0.45 2.66
N GLU A 251 22.64 0.69 3.81
CA GLU A 251 22.53 1.99 4.52
C GLU A 251 22.97 3.20 3.67
N PHE A 252 23.91 2.98 2.75
CA PHE A 252 24.41 3.97 1.79
C PHE A 252 24.97 3.23 0.55
N PRO A 253 25.14 3.92 -0.59
CA PRO A 253 25.65 3.29 -1.82
C PRO A 253 26.95 2.52 -1.58
N GLU A 254 27.03 1.31 -2.14
CA GLU A 254 28.21 0.41 -2.08
C GLU A 254 28.56 -0.13 -0.69
N SER A 255 27.70 0.05 0.31
CA SER A 255 27.89 -0.52 1.64
C SER A 255 27.62 -2.03 1.68
N SER A 256 28.43 -2.76 2.46
CA SER A 256 28.16 -4.16 2.80
C SER A 256 27.14 -4.33 3.93
N ARG A 257 26.67 -3.23 4.54
CA ARG A 257 25.65 -3.26 5.61
C ARG A 257 24.25 -3.27 5.01
N ASN A 258 23.74 -4.47 4.73
CA ASN A 258 22.46 -4.75 4.08
C ASN A 258 21.59 -5.70 4.92
N TRP A 259 21.38 -5.36 6.19
CA TRP A 259 20.62 -6.22 7.12
C TRP A 259 19.12 -6.26 6.80
N ASP A 260 18.42 -7.21 7.41
CA ASP A 260 16.97 -7.19 7.46
C ASP A 260 16.50 -6.24 8.57
N TYR A 261 16.05 -5.04 8.18
CA TYR A 261 15.61 -4.00 9.11
C TYR A 261 14.16 -4.18 9.60
N ARG A 262 13.47 -5.21 9.12
CA ARG A 262 12.11 -5.56 9.59
C ARG A 262 12.13 -6.14 11.00
N TYR A 263 13.30 -6.46 11.54
CA TYR A 263 13.47 -6.94 12.91
C TYR A 263 13.62 -5.79 13.91
N CYS A 264 13.25 -6.06 15.15
CA CYS A 264 13.43 -5.15 16.27
C CYS A 264 14.87 -5.26 16.80
N TRP A 265 15.58 -4.13 16.85
CA TRP A 265 16.88 -4.01 17.50
C TRP A 265 16.74 -3.16 18.77
N ILE A 266 17.26 -3.66 19.90
CA ILE A 266 17.15 -2.99 21.21
C ILE A 266 17.65 -1.54 21.16
N ARG A 267 18.75 -1.31 20.42
CA ARG A 267 19.32 0.03 20.23
C ARG A 267 18.32 0.97 19.56
N ASP A 268 17.69 0.52 18.49
CA ASP A 268 16.80 1.31 17.66
C ASP A 268 15.48 1.59 18.43
N ALA A 269 14.94 0.58 19.12
CA ALA A 269 13.75 0.73 19.97
C ALA A 269 13.93 1.70 21.15
N TYR A 270 15.16 1.98 21.58
CA TYR A 270 15.43 2.98 22.63
C TYR A 270 15.20 4.43 22.15
N TYR A 271 15.33 4.70 20.85
CA TYR A 271 15.24 6.04 20.28
C TYR A 271 13.86 6.38 19.67
N VAL A 272 12.92 5.44 19.67
CA VAL A 272 11.58 5.59 19.06
C VAL A 272 10.50 5.84 20.10
#